data_AF-A0A2N1U5W0-F1
#
_entry.id   AF-A0A2N1U5W0-F1
#
_cell.length_a   1.000
_cell.length_b   1.000
_cell.length_c   1.000
_cell.angle_alpha   90.00
_cell.angle_beta   90.00
_cell.angle_gamma   90.00
#
_symmetry.space_group_name_H-M   'P 1'
#
loop_
_entity.id
_entity.type
_entity.pdbx_description
1 polymer ?
#
loop_
_entity_poly.entity_id
_entity_poly.type
_entity_poly.pdbx_seq_one_letter_code
_entity_poly.pdbx_strand_id
1 'polypeptide(L)'
;MSQIDAEKIEGSEEPSQKLVDVSEAIRYRKRAQLAEQKKTILEQELAERKAEVERLNQNLSQMTMERQLIDGLVSAGVRDLDAAVIIGRTKLENDKETTAADIVEQLRKEKGYLFNDAAAAVASPKTSGVKDKLSGTRGTLERAAKKAANSGSRADLQEYLRARRNFV
;
A
#
# COMPACT_ATOMS: atom_id res chain seq x y z
N MET A 1 63.77 -37.94 -21.41
CA MET A 1 64.68 -36.99 -20.73
C MET A 1 64.16 -36.80 -19.32
N SER A 2 64.72 -37.58 -18.39
CA SER A 2 65.49 -37.11 -17.22
C SER A 2 64.55 -37.07 -16.00
N GLN A 3 64.46 -38.14 -15.21
CA GLN A 3 65.37 -38.43 -14.09
C GLN A 3 65.71 -37.17 -13.31
N ILE A 4 65.00 -36.96 -12.18
CA ILE A 4 65.53 -36.49 -10.90
C ILE A 4 64.72 -37.19 -9.79
N ASP A 5 65.36 -38.21 -9.23
CA ASP A 5 65.50 -38.55 -7.81
C ASP A 5 64.27 -38.84 -6.94
N ALA A 6 64.10 -40.16 -6.76
CA ALA A 6 63.56 -40.75 -5.55
C ALA A 6 64.52 -40.51 -4.38
N GLU A 7 64.26 -39.49 -3.57
CA GLU A 7 64.76 -39.43 -2.20
C GLU A 7 63.78 -40.12 -1.24
N LYS A 8 64.24 -41.28 -0.83
CA LYS A 8 63.77 -42.16 0.23
C LYS A 8 63.69 -41.40 1.56
N ILE A 9 62.50 -40.93 1.95
CA ILE A 9 62.22 -40.57 3.35
C ILE A 9 61.80 -41.86 4.07
N GLU A 10 62.81 -42.66 4.41
CA GLU A 10 62.71 -43.65 5.49
C GLU A 10 62.59 -42.88 6.80
N GLY A 11 61.40 -42.91 7.37
CA GLY A 11 61.06 -42.33 8.66
C GLY A 11 59.79 -42.96 9.16
N SER A 12 59.83 -44.26 9.39
CA SER A 12 58.85 -44.99 10.18
C SER A 12 58.88 -44.48 11.62
N GLU A 13 58.29 -43.32 11.86
CA GLU A 13 57.77 -43.01 13.18
C GLU A 13 56.33 -43.46 13.18
N GLU A 14 56.09 -44.65 13.74
CA GLU A 14 54.77 -44.94 14.28
C GLU A 14 54.29 -43.71 15.04
N PRO A 15 53.02 -43.28 14.91
CA PRO A 15 52.49 -42.26 15.80
C PRO A 15 52.51 -42.87 17.19
N SER A 16 53.64 -42.68 17.89
CA SER A 16 53.78 -42.87 19.31
C SER A 16 52.52 -42.23 19.87
N GLN A 17 51.64 -43.08 20.40
CA GLN A 17 50.43 -42.66 21.05
C GLN A 17 50.91 -41.81 22.22
N LYS A 18 51.10 -40.51 21.97
CA LYS A 18 51.49 -39.54 22.97
C LYS A 18 50.35 -39.61 23.96
N LEU A 19 50.56 -40.35 25.05
CA LEU A 19 49.69 -40.32 26.21
C LEU A 19 49.73 -38.87 26.64
N VAL A 20 48.73 -38.12 26.17
CA VAL A 20 48.51 -36.75 26.58
C VAL A 20 48.35 -36.82 28.08
N ASP A 21 49.24 -36.11 28.78
CA ASP A 21 49.26 -36.12 30.22
C ASP A 21 47.85 -35.74 30.71
N VAL A 22 47.32 -36.43 31.72
CA VAL A 22 45.88 -36.36 32.06
C VAL A 22 45.39 -34.91 32.25
N SER A 23 46.29 -34.02 32.71
CA SER A 23 46.07 -32.58 32.85
C SER A 23 45.85 -31.84 31.52
N GLU A 24 46.52 -32.24 30.45
CA GLU A 24 46.36 -31.70 29.09
C GLU A 24 45.09 -32.22 28.44
N ALA A 25 44.78 -33.50 28.60
CA ALA A 25 43.54 -34.09 28.09
C ALA A 25 42.29 -33.41 28.67
N ILE A 26 42.32 -33.08 29.97
CA ILE A 26 41.25 -32.30 30.63
C ILE A 26 41.15 -30.89 30.05
N ARG A 27 42.27 -30.22 29.77
CA ARG A 27 42.28 -28.86 29.19
C ARG A 27 41.70 -28.85 27.79
N TYR A 28 42.07 -29.81 26.94
CA TYR A 28 41.52 -29.94 25.59
C TYR A 28 40.03 -30.25 25.61
N ARG A 29 39.58 -31.16 26.48
CA ARG A 29 38.16 -31.46 26.65
C ARG A 29 37.35 -30.24 27.07
N LYS A 30 37.83 -29.47 28.07
CA LYS A 30 37.17 -28.24 28.51
C LYS A 30 37.10 -27.21 27.38
N ARG A 31 38.17 -27.05 26.59
CA ARG A 31 38.18 -26.13 25.45
C ARG A 31 37.20 -26.57 24.36
N ALA A 32 37.15 -27.86 24.04
CA ALA A 32 36.21 -28.41 23.07
C ALA A 32 34.75 -28.20 23.52
N GLN A 33 34.45 -28.50 24.79
CA GLN A 33 33.11 -28.27 25.36
C GLN A 33 32.71 -26.78 25.33
N LEU A 34 33.63 -25.87 25.66
CA LEU A 34 33.37 -24.43 25.55
C LEU A 34 33.16 -23.98 24.11
N ALA A 35 33.90 -24.55 23.16
CA ALA A 35 33.73 -24.27 21.74
C ALA A 35 32.38 -24.78 21.22
N GLU A 36 31.96 -25.98 21.62
CA GLU A 36 30.65 -26.55 21.32
C GLU A 36 29.52 -25.70 21.91
N GLN A 37 29.65 -25.29 23.18
CA GLN A 37 28.67 -24.38 23.81
C GLN A 37 28.58 -23.05 23.06
N LYS A 38 29.70 -22.41 22.75
CA LYS A 38 29.73 -21.18 21.95
C LYS A 38 29.10 -21.37 20.58
N LYS A 39 29.39 -22.49 19.92
CA LYS A 39 28.78 -22.83 18.62
C LYS A 39 27.27 -22.93 18.76
N THR A 40 26.76 -23.64 19.78
CA THR A 40 25.31 -23.75 19.99
C THR A 40 24.64 -22.41 20.26
N ILE A 41 25.29 -21.53 21.05
CA ILE A 41 24.78 -20.18 21.33
C ILE A 41 24.74 -19.36 20.03
N LEU A 42 25.83 -19.37 19.25
CA LEU A 42 25.89 -18.64 17.98
C LEU A 42 24.87 -19.19 16.97
N GLU A 43 24.64 -20.50 16.93
CA GLU A 43 23.62 -21.11 16.07
C GLU A 43 22.21 -20.67 16.49
N GLN A 44 21.93 -20.58 17.80
CA GLN A 44 20.67 -20.06 18.32
C GLN A 44 20.47 -18.59 17.96
N GLU A 45 21.46 -17.73 18.22
CA GLU A 45 21.40 -16.31 17.87
C GLU A 45 21.19 -16.10 16.36
N LEU A 46 21.87 -16.89 15.53
CA LEU A 46 21.72 -16.82 14.07
C LEU A 46 20.31 -17.24 13.65
N ALA A 47 19.76 -18.30 14.24
CA ALA A 47 18.39 -18.74 13.97
C ALA A 47 17.36 -17.67 14.38
N GLU A 48 17.52 -17.07 15.55
CA GLU A 48 16.66 -15.98 16.05
C GLU A 48 16.71 -14.76 15.11
N ARG A 49 17.91 -14.32 14.73
CA ARG A 49 18.09 -13.18 13.82
C ARG A 49 17.52 -13.46 12.44
N LYS A 50 17.66 -14.68 11.93
CA LYS A 50 17.02 -15.07 10.66
C LYS A 50 15.51 -15.02 10.74
N ALA A 51 14.93 -15.56 11.81
CA ALA A 51 13.48 -15.49 12.02
C ALA A 51 12.99 -14.02 12.14
N GLU A 52 13.75 -13.15 12.81
CA GLU A 52 13.48 -11.72 12.89
C GLU A 52 13.50 -11.05 11.50
N VAL A 53 14.53 -11.33 10.70
CA VAL A 53 14.65 -10.81 9.32
C VAL A 53 13.50 -11.31 8.44
N GLU A 54 13.13 -12.58 8.52
CA GLU A 54 12.00 -13.13 7.77
C GLU A 54 10.68 -12.45 8.14
N ARG A 55 10.43 -12.26 9.44
CA ARG A 55 9.23 -11.54 9.92
C ARG A 55 9.21 -10.09 9.44
N LEU A 56 10.34 -9.39 9.51
CA LEU A 56 10.44 -8.01 9.03
C LEU A 56 10.22 -7.93 7.51
N ASN A 57 10.79 -8.86 6.74
CA ASN A 57 10.59 -8.92 5.29
C ASN A 57 9.13 -9.19 4.92
N GLN A 58 8.45 -10.07 5.65
CA GLN A 58 7.01 -10.30 5.47
C GLN A 58 6.21 -9.02 5.75
N ASN A 59 6.49 -8.32 6.85
CA ASN A 59 5.82 -7.05 7.16
C ASN A 59 6.07 -5.99 6.09
N LEU A 60 7.30 -5.87 5.60
CA LEU A 60 7.65 -4.93 4.53
C LEU A 60 6.89 -5.26 3.25
N SER A 61 6.83 -6.53 2.85
CA SER A 61 6.05 -6.93 1.67
C SER A 61 4.57 -6.56 1.81
N GLN A 62 3.96 -6.82 2.97
CA GLN A 62 2.56 -6.46 3.24
C GLN A 62 2.34 -4.94 3.15
N MET A 63 3.18 -4.14 3.81
CA MET A 63 3.10 -2.68 3.77
C MET A 63 3.30 -2.12 2.35
N THR A 64 4.20 -2.71 1.56
CA THR A 64 4.41 -2.27 0.18
C THR A 64 3.20 -2.55 -0.70
N MET A 65 2.56 -3.70 -0.54
CA MET A 65 1.35 -4.05 -1.28
C MET A 65 0.16 -3.17 -0.88
N GLU A 66 -0.03 -2.92 0.42
CA GLU A 66 -1.06 -2.01 0.91
C GLU A 66 -0.85 -0.58 0.37
N ARG A 67 0.39 -0.10 0.36
CA ARG A 67 0.71 1.21 -0.20
C ARG A 67 0.39 1.29 -1.69
N GLN A 68 0.76 0.28 -2.48
CA GLN A 68 0.45 0.22 -3.91
C GLN A 68 -1.07 0.21 -4.16
N LEU A 69 -1.83 -0.51 -3.34
CA LEU A 69 -3.29 -0.52 -3.40
C LEU A 69 -3.87 0.87 -3.11
N ILE A 70 -3.42 1.53 -2.04
CA ILE A 70 -3.87 2.88 -1.69
C ILE A 70 -3.54 3.87 -2.82
N ASP A 71 -2.30 3.87 -3.31
CA ASP A 71 -1.86 4.76 -4.38
C ASP A 71 -2.70 4.54 -5.67
N GLY A 72 -3.02 3.28 -5.99
CA GLY A 72 -3.90 2.92 -7.10
C GLY A 72 -5.34 3.39 -6.91
N LEU A 73 -5.92 3.20 -5.72
CA LEU A 73 -7.29 3.62 -5.39
C LEU A 73 -7.44 5.15 -5.40
N VAL A 74 -6.45 5.87 -4.85
CA VAL A 74 -6.41 7.34 -4.89
C VAL A 74 -6.32 7.83 -6.32
N SER A 75 -5.43 7.24 -7.13
CA SER A 75 -5.29 7.59 -8.55
C SER A 75 -6.55 7.31 -9.37
N ALA A 76 -7.32 6.29 -8.98
CA ALA A 76 -8.61 5.96 -9.59
C ALA A 76 -9.78 6.86 -9.15
N GLY A 77 -9.56 7.78 -8.20
CA GLY A 77 -10.58 8.74 -7.76
C GLY A 77 -11.67 8.11 -6.89
N VAL A 78 -11.28 7.23 -5.97
CA VAL A 78 -12.21 6.62 -4.99
C VAL A 78 -12.87 7.70 -4.11
N ARG A 79 -14.17 7.54 -3.88
CA ARG A 79 -15.00 8.38 -3.02
C ARG A 79 -14.85 8.02 -1.54
N ASP A 80 -14.80 6.73 -1.24
CA ASP A 80 -14.62 6.18 0.12
C ASP A 80 -13.39 5.27 0.14
N LEU A 81 -12.26 5.86 0.51
CA LEU A 81 -10.97 5.18 0.50
C LEU A 81 -10.93 4.04 1.51
N ASP A 82 -11.47 4.25 2.71
CA ASP A 82 -11.41 3.28 3.80
C ASP A 82 -12.17 2.01 3.43
N ALA A 83 -13.40 2.16 2.90
CA ALA A 83 -14.19 1.03 2.43
C ALA A 83 -13.49 0.28 1.28
N ALA A 84 -12.91 1.01 0.32
CA ALA A 84 -12.23 0.41 -0.82
C ALA A 84 -10.94 -0.32 -0.41
N VAL A 85 -10.19 0.20 0.57
CA VAL A 85 -8.99 -0.44 1.11
C VAL A 85 -9.34 -1.73 1.85
N ILE A 86 -10.40 -1.74 2.67
CA ILE A 86 -10.84 -2.95 3.38
C ILE A 86 -11.24 -4.05 2.39
N ILE A 87 -12.02 -3.71 1.35
CA ILE A 87 -12.43 -4.67 0.33
C ILE A 87 -11.24 -5.11 -0.52
N GLY A 88 -10.35 -4.19 -0.89
CA GLY A 88 -9.16 -4.51 -1.67
C GLY A 88 -8.19 -5.42 -0.91
N ARG A 89 -8.00 -5.19 0.39
CA ARG A 89 -7.16 -6.03 1.26
C ARG A 89 -7.72 -7.45 1.38
N THR A 90 -9.02 -7.57 1.65
CA THR A 90 -9.66 -8.90 1.72
C THR A 90 -9.55 -9.66 0.40
N LYS A 91 -9.59 -8.98 -0.75
CA LYS A 91 -9.32 -9.62 -2.05
C LYS A 91 -7.87 -10.04 -2.23
N LEU A 92 -6.90 -9.21 -1.83
CA LEU A 92 -5.48 -9.53 -1.92
C LEU A 92 -5.08 -10.72 -1.01
N GLU A 93 -5.74 -10.85 0.14
CA GLU A 93 -5.54 -11.99 1.05
C GLU A 93 -6.13 -13.30 0.47
N ASN A 94 -7.23 -13.21 -0.28
CA ASN A 94 -7.88 -14.36 -0.92
C ASN A 94 -7.17 -14.80 -2.21
N ASP A 95 -6.74 -13.84 -3.04
CA ASP A 95 -6.08 -14.09 -4.31
C ASP A 95 -4.64 -13.52 -4.27
N LYS A 96 -3.65 -14.40 -4.04
CA LYS A 96 -2.24 -14.00 -3.91
C LYS A 96 -1.55 -13.66 -5.23
N GLU A 97 -2.18 -13.98 -6.37
CA GLU A 97 -1.60 -13.75 -7.71
C GLU A 97 -2.06 -12.43 -8.35
N THR A 98 -3.08 -11.77 -7.80
CA THR A 98 -3.61 -10.52 -8.36
C THR A 98 -2.78 -9.31 -7.93
N THR A 99 -2.51 -8.43 -8.88
CA THR A 99 -1.81 -7.17 -8.61
C THR A 99 -2.77 -6.15 -8.00
N ALA A 100 -2.25 -5.20 -7.22
CA ALA A 100 -3.04 -4.08 -6.71
C ALA A 100 -3.84 -3.35 -7.81
N ALA A 101 -3.27 -3.21 -9.01
CA ALA A 101 -3.95 -2.61 -10.16
C ALA A 101 -5.17 -3.43 -10.63
N ASP A 102 -5.04 -4.75 -10.69
CA ASP A 102 -6.12 -5.65 -11.13
C ASP A 102 -7.30 -5.58 -10.15
N ILE A 103 -7.01 -5.50 -8.85
CA ILE A 103 -8.01 -5.33 -7.80
C ILE A 103 -8.76 -4.00 -7.97
N VAL A 104 -8.04 -2.91 -8.27
CA VAL A 104 -8.67 -1.59 -8.53
C VAL A 104 -9.60 -1.66 -9.74
N GLU A 105 -9.18 -2.29 -10.84
CA GLU A 105 -10.03 -2.47 -12.02
C GLU A 105 -11.27 -3.33 -11.72
N GLN A 106 -11.10 -4.41 -10.98
CA GLN A 106 -12.19 -5.29 -10.59
C GLN A 106 -13.17 -4.57 -9.66
N LEU A 107 -12.67 -3.80 -8.69
CA LEU A 107 -13.48 -2.97 -7.82
C LEU A 107 -14.25 -1.91 -8.61
N ARG A 108 -13.64 -1.32 -9.63
CA ARG A 108 -14.32 -0.36 -10.50
C ARG A 108 -15.49 -1.00 -11.26
N LYS A 109 -15.32 -2.24 -11.74
CA LYS A 109 -16.36 -3.00 -12.46
C LYS A 109 -17.49 -3.47 -11.54
N GLU A 110 -17.16 -4.03 -10.39
CA GLU A 110 -18.15 -4.64 -9.48
C GLU A 110 -18.80 -3.63 -8.53
N LYS A 111 -18.03 -2.63 -8.09
CA LYS A 111 -18.35 -1.68 -7.01
C LYS A 111 -18.14 -0.24 -7.48
N GLY A 112 -18.59 0.09 -8.69
CA GLY A 112 -18.44 1.42 -9.29
C GLY A 112 -18.93 2.57 -8.41
N TYR A 113 -19.89 2.34 -7.51
CA TYR A 113 -20.38 3.33 -6.54
C TYR A 113 -19.33 3.82 -5.53
N LEU A 114 -18.23 3.08 -5.35
CA LEU A 114 -17.10 3.50 -4.53
C LEU A 114 -16.20 4.52 -5.24
N PHE A 115 -16.34 4.69 -6.55
CA PHE A 115 -15.53 5.59 -7.36
C PHE A 115 -16.34 6.84 -7.74
N ASN A 116 -15.65 7.97 -7.87
CA ASN A 116 -16.22 9.16 -8.45
C ASN A 116 -16.29 8.99 -9.97
N ASP A 117 -17.32 8.31 -10.47
CA ASP A 117 -17.66 8.45 -11.88
C ASP A 117 -18.05 9.91 -12.11
N ALA A 118 -17.23 10.64 -12.89
CA ALA A 118 -17.58 11.97 -13.37
C ALA A 118 -18.94 11.98 -14.12
N ALA A 119 -19.42 10.81 -14.56
CA ALA A 119 -20.75 10.62 -15.12
C ALA A 119 -21.90 10.75 -14.08
N ALA A 120 -21.64 10.54 -12.79
CA ALA A 120 -22.61 10.71 -11.71
C ALA A 120 -22.74 12.17 -11.21
N ALA A 121 -21.94 13.10 -11.76
CA ALA A 121 -22.19 14.54 -11.62
C ALA A 121 -23.43 15.01 -12.41
N VAL A 122 -24.13 14.11 -13.11
CA VAL A 122 -25.54 14.31 -13.44
C VAL A 122 -26.34 14.08 -12.16
N ALA A 123 -26.51 15.17 -11.43
CA ALA A 123 -27.34 15.31 -10.24
C ALA A 123 -28.45 14.25 -10.13
N SER A 124 -28.45 13.47 -9.04
CA SER A 124 -29.63 12.71 -8.64
C SER A 124 -30.86 13.62 -8.72
N PRO A 125 -31.97 13.18 -9.34
CA PRO A 125 -33.20 13.96 -9.35
C PRO A 125 -33.55 14.24 -7.89
N LYS A 126 -33.52 15.51 -7.51
CA LYS A 126 -33.88 15.97 -6.17
C LYS A 126 -35.21 15.32 -5.83
N THR A 127 -35.22 14.50 -4.78
CA THR A 127 -36.43 13.90 -4.27
C THR A 127 -37.40 15.03 -3.97
N SER A 128 -38.58 14.95 -4.61
CA SER A 128 -39.65 15.94 -4.55
C SER A 128 -40.06 16.21 -3.11
N GLY A 129 -39.47 17.21 -2.47
CA GLY A 129 -39.78 17.51 -1.07
C GLY A 129 -39.59 18.97 -0.64
N VAL A 130 -38.82 19.78 -1.37
CA VAL A 130 -38.63 21.20 -1.00
C VAL A 130 -38.70 22.06 -2.25
N LYS A 131 -39.85 22.71 -2.46
CA LYS A 131 -39.95 23.85 -3.40
C LYS A 131 -39.11 24.98 -2.81
N ASP A 132 -37.91 25.14 -3.33
CA ASP A 132 -37.04 26.27 -3.08
C ASP A 132 -37.70 27.54 -3.64
N LYS A 133 -38.59 28.16 -2.86
CA LYS A 133 -39.34 29.37 -3.25
C LYS A 133 -38.41 30.56 -3.58
N LEU A 134 -37.12 30.46 -3.26
CA LEU A 134 -36.12 31.50 -3.46
C LEU A 134 -35.33 31.38 -4.78
N SER A 135 -35.34 30.21 -5.44
CA SER A 135 -34.56 29.99 -6.68
C SER A 135 -35.28 30.51 -7.93
N GLY A 136 -36.61 30.35 -7.99
CA GLY A 136 -37.40 30.83 -9.14
C GLY A 136 -37.47 32.35 -9.27
N THR A 137 -37.34 33.07 -8.16
CA THR A 137 -37.50 34.52 -8.10
C THR A 137 -36.22 35.22 -8.60
N ARG A 138 -35.02 34.81 -8.18
CA ARG A 138 -33.77 35.37 -8.74
C ARG A 138 -33.68 35.21 -10.27
N GLY A 139 -34.15 34.07 -10.79
CA GLY A 139 -34.18 33.81 -12.23
C GLY A 139 -35.15 34.69 -13.03
N THR A 140 -36.25 35.16 -12.44
CA THR A 140 -37.18 36.09 -13.14
C THR A 140 -36.63 37.51 -13.20
N LEU A 141 -35.95 37.97 -12.14
CA LEU A 141 -35.28 39.27 -12.12
C LEU A 141 -34.16 39.35 -13.16
N GLU A 142 -33.33 38.29 -13.25
CA GLU A 142 -32.22 38.24 -14.21
C GLU A 142 -32.70 38.25 -15.67
N ARG A 143 -33.80 37.53 -15.97
CA ARG A 143 -34.41 37.55 -17.31
C ARG A 143 -34.99 38.91 -17.66
N ALA A 144 -35.69 39.55 -16.72
CA ALA A 144 -36.23 40.90 -16.92
C ALA A 144 -35.10 41.92 -17.13
N ALA A 145 -33.98 41.79 -16.42
CA ALA A 145 -32.80 42.64 -16.59
C ALA A 145 -32.19 42.49 -18.00
N LYS A 146 -31.96 41.25 -18.44
CA LYS A 146 -31.43 40.96 -19.78
C LYS A 146 -32.37 41.45 -20.88
N LYS A 147 -33.68 41.26 -20.70
CA LYS A 147 -34.69 41.72 -21.67
C LYS A 147 -34.72 43.25 -21.79
N ALA A 148 -34.70 43.97 -20.66
CA ALA A 148 -34.65 45.43 -20.66
C ALA A 148 -33.34 45.98 -21.27
N ALA A 149 -32.20 45.32 -21.00
CA ALA A 149 -30.91 45.69 -21.58
C ALA A 149 -30.86 45.48 -23.10
N ASN A 150 -31.48 44.40 -23.60
CA ASN A 150 -31.46 44.05 -25.02
C ASN A 150 -32.52 44.79 -25.85
N SER A 151 -33.71 45.05 -25.29
CA SER A 151 -34.80 45.66 -26.05
C SER A 151 -34.77 47.20 -26.06
N GLY A 152 -34.14 47.83 -25.06
CA GLY A 152 -34.13 49.28 -24.90
C GLY A 152 -35.51 49.91 -24.71
N SER A 153 -36.56 49.08 -24.53
CA SER A 153 -37.95 49.54 -24.45
C SER A 153 -38.30 50.00 -23.04
N ARG A 154 -39.02 51.12 -22.95
CA ARG A 154 -39.52 51.67 -21.68
C ARG A 154 -40.41 50.67 -20.92
N ALA A 155 -41.19 49.86 -21.62
CA ALA A 155 -42.08 48.87 -21.01
C ALA A 155 -41.30 47.77 -20.29
N ASP A 156 -40.25 47.23 -20.93
CA ASP A 156 -39.41 46.18 -20.36
C ASP A 156 -38.57 46.70 -19.18
N LEU A 157 -38.11 47.96 -19.25
CA LEU A 157 -37.44 48.62 -18.13
C LEU A 157 -38.37 48.77 -16.91
N GLN A 158 -39.63 49.13 -17.12
CA GLN A 158 -40.63 49.23 -16.04
C GLN A 158 -40.93 47.86 -15.43
N GLU A 159 -40.99 46.81 -16.24
CA GLU A 159 -41.17 45.43 -15.77
C GLU A 159 -40.00 44.98 -14.88
N TYR A 160 -38.76 45.25 -15.32
CA TYR A 160 -37.56 44.99 -14.51
C TYR A 160 -37.56 45.78 -13.19
N LEU A 161 -37.89 47.07 -13.20
CA LEU A 161 -37.92 47.89 -11.98
C LEU A 161 -39.02 47.45 -11.01
N ARG A 162 -40.18 47.01 -11.52
CA ARG A 162 -41.24 46.40 -10.70
C ARG A 162 -40.78 45.09 -10.07
N ALA A 163 -40.18 44.20 -10.88
CA ALA A 163 -39.62 42.95 -10.39
C ALA A 163 -38.59 43.23 -9.29
N ARG A 164 -37.63 44.13 -9.53
CA ARG A 164 -36.58 44.53 -8.57
C ARG A 164 -37.15 45.02 -7.23
N ARG A 165 -38.25 45.78 -7.24
CA ARG A 165 -38.89 46.28 -6.01
C ARG A 165 -39.45 45.15 -5.14
N ASN A 166 -39.85 44.03 -5.72
CA ASN A 166 -40.37 42.88 -4.97
C ASN A 166 -39.26 42.01 -4.34
N PHE A 167 -37.98 42.28 -4.63
CA PHE A 167 -36.83 41.56 -4.08
C PHE A 167 -36.10 42.29 -2.95
N VAL A 168 -36.40 43.58 -2.74
CA VAL A 168 -35.86 44.41 -1.65
C VAL A 168 -36.85 44.39 -0.51
#